data_AF-A0A2V9ZQY2-F1
#
_entry.id   AF-A0A2V9ZQY2-F1
#
_cell.length_a   1.000
_cell.length_b   1.000
_cell.length_c   1.000
_cell.angle_alpha   90.00
_cell.angle_beta   90.00
_cell.angle_gamma   90.00
#
_symmetry.space_group_name_H-M   'P 1'
#
loop_
_entity.id
_entity.type
_entity.pdbx_description
1 polymer ?
#
loop_
_entity_poly.entity_id
_entity_poly.type
_entity_poly.pdbx_seq_one_letter_code
_entity_poly.pdbx_strand_id
1 'polypeptide(L)'
;MFRHKGIGWWPHVLHAGIVAIVLSWTALRALTQYSRIEAVKKPAITMLSLMIAQLGLGFTAFLTRVAWGHSAVQPELPMVISTVAHVAVGALLLATTVVLAIQVWRHVPVAFEERVPSPEQRAVAA
;
A
#
# COMPACT_ATOMS: atom_id res chain seq x y z
N MET A 1 -25.65 25.31 18.33
CA MET A 1 -24.53 24.44 18.76
C MET A 1 -24.48 23.26 17.79
N PHE A 2 -23.55 23.29 16.83
CA PHE A 2 -23.51 22.33 15.73
C PHE A 2 -23.16 20.93 16.25
N ARG A 3 -24.17 20.06 16.16
CA ARG A 3 -24.12 18.65 16.51
C ARG A 3 -23.40 17.88 15.41
N HIS A 4 -22.08 18.00 15.35
CA HIS A 4 -21.23 17.09 14.56
C HIS A 4 -21.20 15.73 15.28
N LYS A 5 -22.32 15.01 15.24
CA LYS A 5 -22.36 13.59 15.57
C LYS A 5 -21.50 12.87 14.55
N GLY A 6 -20.32 12.46 14.98
CA GLY A 6 -19.52 11.38 14.41
C GLY A 6 -19.23 11.51 12.92
N ILE A 7 -17.97 11.83 12.58
CA ILE A 7 -17.40 11.28 11.35
C ILE A 7 -17.64 9.77 11.43
N GLY A 8 -18.60 9.29 10.64
CA GLY A 8 -19.04 7.90 10.69
C GLY A 8 -17.90 6.96 10.29
N TRP A 9 -18.12 5.65 10.43
CA TRP A 9 -17.23 4.65 9.83
C TRP A 9 -17.25 4.69 8.29
N TRP A 10 -18.32 5.25 7.72
CA TRP A 10 -18.59 5.28 6.28
C TRP A 10 -17.52 5.99 5.43
N PRO A 11 -17.07 7.23 5.77
CA PRO A 11 -16.00 7.88 5.01
C PRO A 11 -14.69 7.10 5.06
N HIS A 12 -14.37 6.46 6.20
CA HIS A 12 -13.14 5.66 6.33
C HIS A 12 -13.15 4.46 5.38
N VAL A 13 -14.25 3.73 5.30
CA VAL A 13 -14.38 2.58 4.39
C VAL A 13 -14.33 3.01 2.93
N LEU A 14 -14.97 4.13 2.58
CA LEU A 14 -14.91 4.68 1.22
C LEU A 14 -13.46 5.06 0.84
N HIS A 15 -12.75 5.78 1.71
CA HIS A 15 -11.35 6.13 1.48
C HIS A 15 -10.44 4.91 1.44
N ALA A 16 -10.68 3.89 2.26
CA ALA A 16 -9.94 2.62 2.21
C ALA A 16 -10.10 1.92 0.85
N GLY A 17 -11.32 1.91 0.29
CA GLY A 17 -11.58 1.39 -1.05
C GLY A 17 -10.81 2.14 -2.14
N ILE A 18 -10.81 3.47 -2.08
CA ILE A 18 -10.05 4.31 -3.03
C ILE A 18 -8.55 4.05 -2.91
N VAL A 19 -8.01 4.03 -1.70
CA VAL A 19 -6.59 3.76 -1.44
C VAL A 19 -6.21 2.36 -1.94
N ALA A 20 -7.04 1.36 -1.69
CA ALA A 20 -6.80 0.00 -2.18
C ALA A 20 -6.72 -0.05 -3.72
N ILE A 21 -7.64 0.61 -4.42
CA ILE A 21 -7.61 0.68 -5.90
C ILE A 21 -6.31 1.35 -6.38
N VAL A 22 -5.95 2.49 -5.80
CA VAL A 22 -4.74 3.24 -6.19
C VAL A 22 -3.47 2.43 -5.94
N LEU A 23 -3.36 1.77 -4.78
CA LEU A 23 -2.20 0.95 -4.44
C LEU A 23 -2.13 -0.33 -5.29
N SER A 24 -3.25 -1.01 -5.52
CA SER A 24 -3.32 -2.15 -6.46
C SER A 24 -2.86 -1.75 -7.86
N TRP A 25 -3.39 -0.64 -8.38
CA TRP A 25 -2.99 -0.12 -9.69
C TRP A 25 -1.49 0.20 -9.74
N THR A 26 -0.96 0.83 -8.71
CA THR A 26 0.46 1.18 -8.60
C THR A 26 1.33 -0.07 -8.54
N ALA A 27 0.96 -1.07 -7.74
CA ALA A 27 1.67 -2.35 -7.66
C ALA A 27 1.64 -3.07 -9.01
N LEU A 28 0.48 -3.16 -9.65
CA LEU A 28 0.33 -3.78 -10.97
C LEU A 28 1.19 -3.10 -12.03
N ARG A 29 1.21 -1.76 -12.06
CA ARG A 29 2.09 -1.00 -12.96
C ARG A 29 3.57 -1.24 -12.67
N ALA A 30 3.97 -1.25 -11.40
CA ALA A 30 5.33 -1.54 -10.99
C ALA A 30 5.77 -2.95 -11.42
N LEU A 31 4.89 -3.94 -11.23
CA LEU A 31 5.15 -5.35 -11.55
C LEU A 31 5.06 -5.67 -13.03
N THR A 32 4.37 -4.87 -13.84
CA THR A 32 4.26 -5.09 -15.29
C THR A 32 5.35 -4.33 -16.06
N GLN A 33 5.62 -3.07 -15.70
CA GLN A 33 6.55 -2.21 -16.42
C GLN A 33 8.00 -2.32 -15.94
N TYR A 34 8.21 -2.63 -14.66
CA TYR A 34 9.54 -2.69 -14.03
C TYR A 34 9.84 -4.07 -13.44
N SER A 35 9.21 -5.12 -13.97
CA SER A 35 9.34 -6.52 -13.52
C SER A 35 10.78 -7.03 -13.47
N ARG A 36 11.64 -6.52 -14.35
CA ARG A 36 13.06 -6.88 -14.45
C ARG A 36 13.93 -6.24 -13.36
N ILE A 37 13.44 -5.21 -12.69
CA ILE A 37 14.17 -4.47 -11.65
C ILE A 37 13.73 -5.03 -10.30
N GLU A 38 14.51 -5.97 -9.75
CA GLU A 38 14.19 -6.60 -8.46
C GLU A 38 13.96 -5.60 -7.33
N ALA A 39 14.69 -4.48 -7.38
CA ALA A 39 14.64 -3.39 -6.43
C ALA A 39 13.26 -2.67 -6.38
N VAL A 40 12.47 -2.76 -7.46
CA VAL A 40 11.10 -2.24 -7.57
C VAL A 40 10.08 -3.36 -7.35
N LYS A 41 10.36 -4.57 -7.82
CA LYS A 41 9.49 -5.75 -7.68
C LYS A 41 9.24 -6.13 -6.22
N LYS A 42 10.29 -6.24 -5.40
CA LYS A 42 10.19 -6.62 -3.99
C LYS A 42 9.26 -5.69 -3.19
N PRO A 43 9.47 -4.35 -3.19
CA PRO A 43 8.57 -3.45 -2.46
C PRO A 43 7.14 -3.44 -3.02
N ALA A 44 6.93 -3.63 -4.32
CA ALA A 44 5.58 -3.74 -4.89
C ALA A 44 4.81 -4.97 -4.37
N ILE A 45 5.47 -6.13 -4.24
CA ILE A 45 4.88 -7.34 -3.65
C ILE A 45 4.59 -7.12 -2.16
N THR A 46 5.56 -6.59 -1.41
CA THR A 46 5.38 -6.30 0.02
C THR A 46 4.22 -5.34 0.25
N MET A 47 4.10 -4.28 -0.56
CA MET A 47 3.00 -3.33 -0.49
C MET A 47 1.64 -4.01 -0.73
N LEU A 48 1.53 -4.89 -1.72
CA LEU A 48 0.30 -5.63 -2.00
C LEU A 48 -0.08 -6.57 -0.86
N SER A 49 0.89 -7.31 -0.31
CA SER A 49 0.67 -8.20 0.84
C SER A 49 0.24 -7.44 2.09
N LEU A 50 0.89 -6.31 2.40
CA LEU A 50 0.54 -5.46 3.54
C LEU A 50 -0.86 -4.84 3.37
N MET A 51 -1.23 -4.46 2.16
CA MET A 51 -2.57 -3.93 1.86
C MET A 51 -3.66 -4.99 2.10
N ILE A 52 -3.45 -6.23 1.66
CA ILE A 52 -4.39 -7.34 1.91
C ILE A 52 -4.53 -7.59 3.42
N ALA A 53 -3.41 -7.65 4.15
CA ALA A 53 -3.41 -7.79 5.60
C ALA A 53 -4.16 -6.63 6.29
N GLN A 54 -3.97 -5.41 5.80
CA GLN A 54 -4.62 -4.21 6.36
C GLN A 54 -6.15 -4.25 6.21
N LEU A 55 -6.64 -4.68 5.03
CA LEU A 55 -8.07 -4.86 4.79
C LEU A 55 -8.66 -5.95 5.69
N GLY A 56 -7.96 -7.08 5.86
CA GLY A 56 -8.38 -8.17 6.76
C GLY A 56 -8.43 -7.75 8.22
N LEU A 57 -7.41 -7.02 8.70
CA LEU A 57 -7.36 -6.48 10.07
C LEU A 57 -8.42 -5.40 10.31
N GLY A 58 -8.64 -4.51 9.33
CA GLY A 58 -9.68 -3.48 9.42
C GLY A 58 -11.08 -4.08 9.47
N PHE A 59 -11.31 -5.13 8.67
CA PHE A 59 -12.56 -5.88 8.68
C PHE A 59 -12.78 -6.62 10.01
N THR A 60 -11.74 -7.27 10.55
CA THR A 60 -11.81 -7.94 11.87
C THR A 60 -12.10 -6.94 13.00
N ALA A 61 -11.44 -5.78 12.99
CA ALA A 61 -11.70 -4.71 13.95
C ALA A 61 -13.15 -4.18 13.83
N PHE A 62 -13.69 -4.11 12.62
CA PHE A 62 -15.08 -3.75 12.39
C PHE A 62 -16.05 -4.81 12.91
N LEU A 63 -15.82 -6.10 12.60
CA LEU A 63 -16.67 -7.20 13.07
C LEU A 63 -16.69 -7.30 14.59
N THR A 64 -15.53 -7.22 15.24
CA THR A 64 -15.45 -7.25 16.71
C THR A 64 -16.20 -6.08 17.33
N ARG A 65 -16.16 -4.90 16.71
CA ARG A 65 -16.93 -3.72 17.13
C ARG A 65 -18.43 -3.86 16.90
N VAL A 66 -18.87 -4.48 15.81
CA VAL A 66 -20.31 -4.66 15.52
C VAL A 66 -20.91 -5.79 16.38
N ALA A 67 -20.21 -6.90 16.54
CA ALA A 67 -20.71 -8.07 17.25
C ALA A 67 -20.64 -7.91 18.79
N TRP A 68 -19.59 -7.27 19.33
CA TRP A 68 -19.42 -7.10 20.78
C TRP A 68 -19.60 -5.66 21.27
N GLY A 69 -19.49 -4.66 20.40
CA GLY A 69 -19.52 -3.25 20.82
C GLY A 69 -20.89 -2.72 21.26
N HIS A 70 -21.98 -3.48 21.07
CA HIS A 70 -23.30 -3.14 21.65
C HIS A 70 -23.48 -3.65 23.09
N SER A 71 -22.74 -4.69 23.49
CA SER A 71 -22.99 -5.43 24.72
C SER A 71 -21.81 -5.37 25.72
N ALA A 72 -20.63 -4.92 25.28
CA ALA A 72 -19.42 -4.88 26.10
C ALA A 72 -19.21 -3.49 26.74
N VAL A 73 -19.00 -3.46 28.06
CA VAL A 73 -18.68 -2.24 28.83
C VAL A 73 -17.25 -1.75 28.56
N GLN A 74 -16.37 -2.63 28.06
CA GLN A 74 -14.96 -2.35 27.75
C GLN A 74 -14.56 -3.02 26.43
N PRO A 75 -13.56 -2.48 25.70
CA PRO A 75 -13.07 -3.11 24.48
C PRO A 75 -12.41 -4.46 24.78
N GLU A 76 -12.95 -5.51 24.18
CA GLU A 76 -12.44 -6.87 24.31
C GLU A 76 -11.04 -7.00 23.69
N LEU A 77 -10.19 -7.88 24.25
CA LEU A 77 -8.80 -8.10 23.80
C LEU A 77 -8.66 -8.30 22.27
N PRO A 78 -9.54 -9.03 21.57
CA PRO A 78 -9.47 -9.16 20.11
C PRO A 78 -9.61 -7.85 19.35
N MET A 79 -10.43 -6.91 19.87
CA MET A 79 -10.59 -5.58 19.29
C MET A 79 -9.31 -4.76 19.44
N VAL A 80 -8.68 -4.81 20.61
CA VAL A 80 -7.42 -4.09 20.88
C VAL A 80 -6.29 -4.64 19.99
N ILE A 81 -6.13 -5.96 19.93
CA ILE A 81 -5.11 -6.59 19.10
C ILE A 81 -5.31 -6.23 17.63
N SER A 82 -6.54 -6.37 17.12
CA SER A 82 -6.84 -6.09 15.71
C SER A 82 -6.62 -4.61 15.35
N THR A 83 -6.98 -3.69 16.24
CA THR A 83 -6.80 -2.25 15.99
C THR A 83 -5.35 -1.81 16.06
N VAL A 84 -4.58 -2.29 17.05
CA VAL A 84 -3.14 -2.01 17.15
C VAL A 84 -2.39 -2.60 15.96
N ALA A 85 -2.67 -3.87 15.62
CA ALA A 85 -2.09 -4.52 14.45
C ALA A 85 -2.42 -3.76 13.16
N HIS A 86 -3.67 -3.32 12.99
CA HIS A 86 -4.09 -2.52 11.83
C HIS A 86 -3.32 -1.20 11.73
N VAL A 87 -3.13 -0.48 12.84
CA VAL A 87 -2.35 0.77 12.82
C VAL A 87 -0.88 0.50 12.47
N ALA A 88 -0.26 -0.52 13.06
CA ALA A 88 1.12 -0.89 12.80
C ALA A 88 1.34 -1.32 11.33
N VAL A 89 0.48 -2.20 10.81
CA VAL A 89 0.51 -2.64 9.40
C VAL A 89 0.25 -1.47 8.45
N GLY A 90 -0.63 -0.55 8.82
CA GLY A 90 -0.87 0.69 8.06
C GLY A 90 0.38 1.57 7.95
N ALA A 91 1.14 1.72 9.04
CA ALA A 91 2.40 2.46 9.02
C ALA A 91 3.47 1.77 8.14
N LEU A 92 3.57 0.44 8.22
CA LEU A 92 4.45 -0.38 7.37
C LEU A 92 4.09 -0.24 5.88
N LEU A 93 2.79 -0.23 5.56
CA LEU A 93 2.30 -0.05 4.19
C LEU A 93 2.70 1.32 3.63
N LEU A 94 2.54 2.37 4.43
CA LEU A 94 2.95 3.73 4.06
C LEU A 94 4.46 3.79 3.80
N ALA A 95 5.27 3.26 4.71
CA ALA A 95 6.73 3.21 4.56
C ALA A 95 7.14 2.45 3.28
N THR A 96 6.51 1.30 3.02
CA THR A 96 6.78 0.51 1.80
C THR A 96 6.40 1.26 0.53
N THR A 97 5.30 2.02 0.56
CA THR A 97 4.87 2.86 -0.57
C THR A 97 5.89 3.96 -0.87
N VAL A 98 6.44 4.61 0.18
CA VAL A 98 7.52 5.60 0.04
C VAL A 98 8.77 4.96 -0.55
N VAL A 99 9.18 3.79 -0.05
CA VAL A 99 10.33 3.05 -0.61
C VAL A 99 10.09 2.72 -2.08
N LEU A 100 8.91 2.21 -2.43
CA LEU A 100 8.56 1.93 -3.83
C LEU A 100 8.68 3.19 -4.71
N ALA A 101 8.16 4.32 -4.24
CA ALA A 101 8.24 5.59 -4.95
C ALA A 101 9.69 6.02 -5.19
N ILE A 102 10.55 5.94 -4.18
CA ILE A 102 11.98 6.24 -4.29
C ILE A 102 12.67 5.30 -5.28
N GLN A 103 12.37 4.00 -5.21
CA GLN A 103 12.99 2.99 -6.08
C GLN A 103 12.58 3.18 -7.54
N VAL A 104 11.32 3.53 -7.80
CA VAL A 104 10.85 3.91 -9.14
C VAL A 104 11.60 5.16 -9.62
N TRP A 105 11.66 6.23 -8.83
CA TRP A 105 12.39 7.45 -9.19
C TRP A 105 13.86 7.21 -9.47
N ARG A 106 14.52 6.31 -8.73
CA ARG A 106 15.94 6.01 -8.88
C ARG A 106 16.23 5.14 -10.11
N HIS A 107 15.38 4.17 -10.42
CA HIS A 107 15.67 3.18 -11.48
C HIS A 107 15.02 3.50 -12.82
N VAL A 108 13.99 4.36 -12.87
CA VAL A 108 13.37 4.79 -14.13
C VAL A 108 14.34 5.57 -15.04
N PRO A 109 15.14 6.54 -14.53
CA PRO A 109 16.13 7.23 -15.35
C PRO A 109 17.22 6.28 -15.86
N VAL A 110 17.71 5.38 -15.00
CA VAL A 110 18.76 4.39 -15.35
C VAL A 110 18.28 3.41 -16.42
N ALA A 111 17.05 2.91 -16.31
CA ALA A 111 16.46 2.01 -17.31
C ALA A 111 16.17 2.71 -18.65
N PHE A 112 16.02 4.04 -18.66
CA PHE A 112 15.88 4.83 -19.87
C PHE A 112 17.23 5.01 -20.57
N GLU A 113 18.30 5.30 -19.83
CA GLU A 113 19.66 5.39 -20.37
C GLU A 113 20.13 4.06 -21.00
N GLU A 114 19.86 2.92 -20.34
CA GLU A 114 20.22 1.60 -20.88
C GLU A 114 19.47 1.24 -22.18
N ARG A 115 18.28 1.81 -22.40
CA ARG A 115 17.50 1.62 -23.64
C ARG A 115 17.98 2.46 -24.82
N VAL A 116 18.71 3.55 -24.58
CA VAL A 116 19.29 4.36 -25.66
C VAL A 116 20.58 3.66 -26.09
N PRO A 117 20.68 3.11 -27.32
CA PRO A 117 21.93 2.53 -27.78
C PRO A 117 22.98 3.64 -27.80
N SER A 118 24.09 3.44 -27.07
CA SER A 118 25.25 4.32 -27.17
C SER A 118 25.65 4.44 -28.65
N PRO A 119 25.67 5.66 -29.24
CA PRO A 119 26.01 5.83 -30.66
C PRO A 119 27.44 5.43 -31.01
N GLU A 120 28.27 5.09 -30.02
CA GLU A 120 29.73 5.10 -30.16
C GLU A 120 30.32 3.80 -30.73
N GLN A 121 29.55 2.73 -30.87
CA GLN A 121 30.10 1.43 -31.34
C GLN A 121 30.04 1.17 -32.86
N ARG A 122 29.55 2.12 -33.67
CA ARG A 122 29.48 1.94 -35.14
C ARG A 122 30.58 2.63 -35.95
N ALA A 123 31.56 3.29 -35.31
CA ALA A 123 32.56 4.09 -36.03
C ALA A 123 33.91 3.39 -36.34
N VAL A 124 34.08 2.08 -36.07
CA VAL A 124 35.41 1.42 -36.19
C VAL A 124 35.45 0.26 -37.19
N ALA A 125 34.52 0.16 -38.12
CA ALA A 125 34.62 -0.83 -39.20
C ALA A 125 34.10 -0.26 -40.54
N ALA A 126 34.91 0.60 -41.16
CA ALA A 126 34.79 0.99 -42.56
C ALA A 126 36.20 1.09 -43.16
#